data_AF-A0A7M2WWV9-F1
#
_entry.id   AF-A0A7M2WWV9-F1
#
_cell.length_a   1.000
_cell.length_b   1.000
_cell.length_c   1.000
_cell.angle_alpha   90.00
_cell.angle_beta   90.00
_cell.angle_gamma   90.00
#
_symmetry.space_group_name_H-M   'P 1'
#
loop_
_entity.id
_entity.type
_entity.pdbx_description
1 polymer ?
#
loop_
_entity_poly.entity_id
_entity_poly.type
_entity_poly.pdbx_seq_one_letter_code
_entity_poly.pdbx_strand_id
1 'polypeptide(L)'
;MFFTARQLEQLHRESGSAGRITLPYRARLTPMAQDWIRLKKVSLGYCDDASKSATGTVTTSAPSSARPQGGVPGTAGQASIAQYATEQPTTPLLWWCDGPCGAAKAALTGQAKESLLRPIDLPQDPKQIVAVVKTIAGELKSGSASSAAIVVQNAAVAMVFANRCPSIRAVVGTCLEAVEQGIQQVAANVLVIEHPHKAFPQIKTMLGRFARAKRELSPDVQRQLAELATCG
;
A
#
# COMPACT_ATOMS: atom_id res chain seq x y z
N MET A 1 8.19 -0.42 -17.68
CA MET A 1 9.28 0.20 -18.47
C MET A 1 9.69 1.51 -17.79
N PHE A 2 10.98 1.77 -17.64
CA PHE A 2 11.48 3.01 -17.03
C PHE A 2 12.03 3.95 -18.11
N PHE A 3 11.73 5.24 -18.01
CA PHE A 3 12.25 6.28 -18.88
C PHE A 3 13.24 7.17 -18.13
N THR A 4 14.40 7.38 -18.76
CA THR A 4 15.47 8.27 -18.30
C THR A 4 15.30 9.67 -18.86
N ALA A 5 15.96 10.66 -18.25
CA ALA A 5 15.91 12.05 -18.70
C ALA A 5 16.40 12.21 -20.16
N ARG A 6 17.46 11.47 -20.56
CA ARG A 6 18.00 11.51 -21.93
C ARG A 6 17.00 10.99 -22.96
N GLN A 7 16.26 9.93 -22.63
CA GLN A 7 15.23 9.39 -23.53
C GLN A 7 14.06 10.38 -23.70
N LEU A 8 13.65 11.05 -22.63
CA LEU A 8 12.62 12.10 -22.73
C LEU A 8 13.10 13.30 -23.55
N GLU A 9 14.36 13.69 -23.40
CA GLU A 9 14.95 14.78 -24.20
C GLU A 9 14.98 14.44 -25.69
N GLN A 10 15.34 13.20 -26.03
CA GLN A 10 15.31 12.72 -27.42
C GLN A 10 13.89 12.72 -27.98
N LEU A 11 12.92 12.15 -27.26
CA LEU A 11 11.51 12.14 -27.67
C LEU A 11 10.94 13.56 -27.85
N HIS A 12 11.36 14.49 -27.00
CA HIS A 12 10.96 15.89 -27.10
C HIS A 12 11.52 16.56 -28.36
N ARG A 13 12.76 16.26 -28.72
CA ARG A 13 13.39 16.76 -29.94
C ARG A 13 12.72 16.21 -31.20
N GLU A 14 12.36 14.92 -31.17
CA GLU A 14 11.70 14.23 -32.28
C GLU A 14 10.24 14.66 -32.48
N SER A 15 9.51 14.98 -31.41
CA SER A 15 8.10 15.37 -31.47
C SER A 15 7.85 16.79 -32.01
N GLY A 16 8.92 17.51 -32.37
CA GLY A 16 8.86 18.96 -32.61
C GLY A 16 8.53 19.72 -31.33
N SER A 17 8.79 21.03 -31.31
CA SER A 17 8.65 21.90 -30.13
C SER A 17 7.22 22.06 -29.56
N ALA A 18 6.29 21.15 -29.87
CA ALA A 18 4.89 21.12 -29.42
C ALA A 18 4.72 20.87 -27.91
N GLY A 19 5.80 20.76 -27.13
CA GLY A 19 5.74 20.79 -25.67
C GLY A 19 5.03 19.59 -25.02
N ARG A 20 4.68 18.55 -25.79
CA ARG A 20 3.97 17.36 -25.30
C ARG A 20 4.70 16.08 -25.68
N ILE A 21 4.94 15.22 -24.71
CA ILE A 21 5.51 13.87 -24.89
C ILE A 21 4.44 12.86 -24.50
N THR A 22 4.20 11.86 -25.36
CA THR A 22 3.28 10.75 -25.07
C THR A 22 4.09 9.49 -24.77
N LEU A 23 3.83 8.86 -23.62
CA LEU A 23 4.47 7.62 -23.20
C LEU A 23 3.48 6.45 -23.21
N PRO A 24 3.95 5.19 -23.34
CA PRO A 24 3.11 4.01 -23.18
C PRO A 24 2.45 3.97 -21.79
N TYR A 25 1.24 3.44 -21.72
CA TYR A 25 0.53 3.23 -20.46
C TYR A 25 1.39 2.42 -19.47
N ARG A 26 1.45 2.88 -18.21
CA ARG A 26 2.31 2.34 -17.13
C ARG A 26 3.82 2.55 -17.29
N ALA A 27 4.27 3.42 -18.19
CA ALA A 27 5.64 3.91 -18.16
C ALA A 27 5.94 4.59 -16.81
N ARG A 28 7.09 4.24 -16.20
CA ARG A 28 7.58 4.86 -14.97
C ARG A 28 8.74 5.79 -15.29
N LEU A 29 8.82 6.91 -14.60
CA LEU A 29 9.91 7.87 -14.75
C LEU A 29 10.97 7.65 -13.67
N THR A 30 12.23 7.78 -14.04
CA THR A 30 13.33 7.93 -13.06
C THR A 30 13.23 9.29 -12.35
N PRO A 31 13.81 9.46 -11.15
CA PRO A 31 13.79 10.75 -10.44
C PRO A 31 14.34 11.90 -11.29
N MET A 32 15.48 11.69 -11.97
CA MET A 32 16.06 12.70 -12.87
C MET A 32 15.14 13.05 -14.05
N ALA A 33 14.35 12.09 -14.55
CA ALA A 33 13.39 12.34 -15.62
C ALA A 33 12.21 13.21 -15.13
N GLN A 34 11.77 13.03 -13.88
CA GLN A 34 10.74 13.89 -13.27
C GLN A 34 11.23 15.33 -13.10
N ASP A 35 12.48 15.51 -12.67
CA ASP A 35 13.11 16.83 -12.52
C ASP A 35 13.22 17.56 -13.87
N TRP A 36 13.62 16.83 -14.90
CA TRP A 36 13.74 17.38 -16.25
C TRP A 36 12.40 17.88 -16.80
N ILE A 37 11.31 17.12 -16.63
CA ILE A 37 9.97 17.54 -17.05
C ILE A 37 9.55 18.84 -16.37
N ARG A 38 9.79 18.95 -15.05
CA ARG A 38 9.48 20.15 -14.27
C ARG A 38 10.26 21.37 -14.77
N LEU A 39 11.55 21.19 -15.04
CA LEU A 39 12.43 22.26 -15.50
C LEU A 39 12.05 22.76 -16.91
N LYS A 40 11.72 21.84 -17.82
CA LYS A 40 11.40 22.15 -19.23
C LYS A 40 9.93 22.49 -19.47
N LYS A 41 9.07 22.38 -18.44
CA LYS A 41 7.62 22.64 -18.52
C LYS A 41 6.93 21.83 -19.62
N VAL A 42 7.37 20.59 -19.81
CA VAL A 42 6.82 19.68 -20.83
C VAL A 42 5.58 18.99 -20.29
N SER A 43 4.53 18.90 -21.11
CA SER A 43 3.31 18.16 -20.78
C SER A 43 3.47 16.67 -21.10
N LEU A 44 3.20 15.80 -20.13
CA LEU A 44 3.29 14.35 -20.31
C LEU A 44 1.90 13.74 -20.53
N GLY A 45 1.72 13.00 -21.61
CA GLY A 45 0.53 12.19 -21.88
C GLY A 45 0.86 10.69 -21.78
N TYR A 46 -0.17 9.87 -21.51
CA TYR A 46 -0.06 8.42 -21.61
C TYR A 46 -1.07 7.93 -22.66
N CYS A 47 -0.63 7.12 -23.62
CA CYS A 47 -1.53 6.43 -24.56
C CYS A 47 -1.68 4.96 -24.17
N ASP A 48 -2.91 4.47 -24.28
CA ASP A 48 -3.25 3.05 -24.16
C ASP A 48 -3.14 2.42 -25.56
N ASP A 49 -1.93 2.12 -26.00
CA ASP A 49 -1.69 1.44 -27.28
C ASP A 49 -1.99 -0.07 -27.18
N ALA A 50 -3.17 -0.42 -26.67
CA ALA A 50 -3.67 -1.80 -26.65
C ALA A 50 -4.66 -2.09 -27.78
N SER A 51 -5.00 -1.13 -28.67
CA SER A 51 -6.09 -1.34 -29.63
C SER A 51 -6.03 -0.63 -31.00
N LYS A 52 -4.91 -0.08 -31.46
CA LYS A 52 -4.84 0.47 -32.84
C LYS A 52 -3.60 0.06 -33.63
N SER A 53 -3.67 -1.14 -34.20
CA SER A 53 -3.17 -1.44 -35.56
C SER A 53 -4.43 -1.68 -36.41
N ALA A 54 -4.61 -1.29 -37.67
CA ALA A 54 -3.92 -0.43 -38.60
C ALA A 54 -4.93 -0.18 -39.76
N THR A 55 -5.01 1.02 -40.31
CA THR A 55 -5.62 1.23 -41.63
C THR A 55 -4.66 2.10 -42.41
N GLY A 56 -3.83 1.44 -43.21
CA GLY A 56 -2.79 2.07 -44.02
C GLY A 56 -2.32 1.08 -45.07
N THR A 57 -2.90 1.22 -46.25
CA THR A 57 -2.66 0.44 -47.47
C THR A 57 -1.24 0.64 -47.97
N VAL A 58 -0.44 -0.44 -48.10
CA VAL A 58 0.76 -0.47 -48.93
C VAL A 58 0.85 -1.82 -49.63
N THR A 59 0.72 -1.77 -50.95
CA THR A 59 1.04 -2.83 -51.92
C THR A 59 2.54 -3.04 -51.98
N THR A 60 3.04 -4.27 -51.80
CA THR A 60 4.18 -4.84 -52.57
C THR A 60 4.39 -6.33 -52.28
N SER A 61 4.89 -7.01 -53.30
CA SER A 61 5.02 -8.43 -53.59
C SER A 61 5.92 -9.30 -52.71
N ALA A 62 5.59 -10.61 -52.73
CA ALA A 62 6.32 -11.82 -52.32
C ALA A 62 7.76 -11.94 -52.94
N PRO A 63 8.68 -12.89 -52.55
CA PRO A 63 8.41 -14.31 -52.26
C PRO A 63 9.19 -15.04 -51.13
N SER A 64 8.52 -16.07 -50.60
CA SER A 64 8.92 -17.47 -50.29
C SER A 64 10.11 -17.86 -49.38
N SER A 65 9.79 -18.86 -48.55
CA SER A 65 10.57 -20.06 -48.17
C SER A 65 11.13 -20.18 -46.73
N ALA A 66 10.59 -21.20 -46.06
CA ALA A 66 11.28 -22.27 -45.30
C ALA A 66 10.92 -22.40 -43.80
N ARG A 67 10.25 -23.52 -43.53
CA ARG A 67 10.06 -24.23 -42.25
C ARG A 67 11.41 -24.74 -41.70
N PRO A 68 11.55 -25.02 -40.40
CA PRO A 68 11.23 -26.38 -39.95
C PRO A 68 10.51 -26.48 -38.60
N GLN A 69 9.84 -27.63 -38.46
CA GLN A 69 9.15 -28.13 -37.29
C GLN A 69 10.15 -28.62 -36.22
N GLY A 70 9.82 -28.42 -34.95
CA GLY A 70 10.42 -29.11 -33.82
C GLY A 70 9.37 -29.22 -32.72
N GLY A 71 8.74 -30.39 -32.60
CA GLY A 71 7.77 -30.70 -31.56
C GLY A 71 8.44 -31.26 -30.30
N VAL A 72 7.79 -31.05 -29.16
CA VAL A 72 7.99 -31.86 -27.95
C VAL A 72 6.62 -32.13 -27.33
N PRO A 73 6.25 -33.39 -27.07
CA PRO A 73 5.05 -33.77 -26.34
C PRO A 73 5.36 -34.04 -24.86
N GLY A 74 4.38 -33.77 -24.00
CA GLY A 74 4.31 -34.34 -22.65
C GLY A 74 4.10 -33.29 -21.56
N THR A 75 3.31 -33.49 -20.51
CA THR A 75 2.48 -34.63 -20.11
C THR A 75 1.45 -34.06 -19.13
N ALA A 76 0.24 -34.60 -19.21
CA ALA A 76 -0.90 -34.30 -18.37
C ALA A 76 -0.62 -34.49 -16.87
N GLY A 77 -1.22 -33.62 -16.06
CA GLY A 77 -1.18 -33.71 -14.60
C GLY A 77 -1.73 -32.50 -13.87
N GLN A 78 -2.80 -31.86 -14.37
CA GLN A 78 -3.51 -30.81 -13.62
C GLN A 78 -4.38 -31.45 -12.53
N ALA A 79 -3.76 -31.77 -11.41
CA ALA A 79 -4.48 -32.02 -10.17
C ALA A 79 -5.00 -30.66 -9.66
N SER A 80 -6.28 -30.39 -9.92
CA SER A 80 -7.02 -29.28 -9.34
C SER A 80 -7.14 -29.50 -7.84
N ILE A 81 -6.19 -28.98 -7.07
CA ILE A 81 -6.29 -28.88 -5.63
C ILE A 81 -7.38 -27.84 -5.36
N ALA A 82 -8.57 -28.32 -5.02
CA ALA A 82 -9.65 -27.48 -4.50
C ALA A 82 -9.12 -26.81 -3.23
N GLN A 83 -8.71 -25.55 -3.37
CA GLN A 83 -8.37 -24.69 -2.24
C GLN A 83 -9.64 -24.51 -1.41
N TYR A 84 -9.72 -25.25 -0.31
CA TYR A 84 -10.66 -24.99 0.77
C TYR A 84 -10.33 -23.60 1.32
N ALA A 85 -10.98 -22.58 0.77
CA ALA A 85 -10.98 -21.23 1.32
C ALA A 85 -11.62 -21.32 2.70
N THR A 86 -10.79 -21.56 3.71
CA THR A 86 -11.20 -21.49 5.11
C THR A 86 -11.52 -20.03 5.36
N GLU A 87 -12.82 -19.70 5.41
CA GLU A 87 -13.29 -18.37 5.77
C GLU A 87 -12.70 -18.01 7.13
N GLN A 88 -11.67 -17.16 7.13
CA GLN A 88 -11.09 -16.70 8.38
C GLN A 88 -12.11 -15.79 9.06
N PRO A 89 -12.39 -16.01 10.36
CA PRO A 89 -13.28 -15.13 11.11
C PRO A 89 -12.77 -13.69 11.03
N THR A 90 -13.55 -12.84 10.37
CA THR A 90 -13.24 -11.44 10.15
C THR A 90 -13.49 -10.66 11.43
N THR A 91 -12.52 -10.69 12.33
CA THR A 91 -12.53 -9.85 13.53
C THR A 91 -12.39 -8.38 13.14
N PRO A 92 -13.11 -7.45 13.79
CA PRO A 92 -13.13 -6.05 13.42
C PRO A 92 -11.78 -5.36 13.67
N LEU A 93 -11.56 -4.27 12.94
CA LEU A 93 -10.46 -3.33 13.13
C LEU A 93 -10.97 -2.09 13.87
N LEU A 94 -10.36 -1.71 14.99
CA LEU A 94 -10.77 -0.52 15.74
C LEU A 94 -10.14 0.74 15.16
N TRP A 95 -10.80 1.89 15.27
CA TRP A 95 -10.14 3.15 14.92
C TRP A 95 -10.53 4.33 15.80
N TRP A 96 -9.60 5.27 15.96
CA TRP A 96 -9.79 6.53 16.67
C TRP A 96 -8.99 7.67 16.03
N CYS A 97 -9.43 8.91 16.21
CA CYS A 97 -8.75 10.11 15.74
C CYS A 97 -8.74 11.21 16.82
N ASP A 98 -7.63 11.94 16.96
CA ASP A 98 -7.38 12.93 18.03
C ASP A 98 -7.86 14.36 17.75
N GLY A 99 -8.62 14.60 16.69
CA GLY A 99 -9.09 15.96 16.41
C GLY A 99 -9.72 16.14 15.03
N PRO A 100 -9.80 17.39 14.52
CA PRO A 100 -10.36 17.69 13.20
C PRO A 100 -9.44 17.17 12.09
N CYS A 101 -9.51 15.88 11.83
CA CYS A 101 -8.66 15.19 10.89
C CYS A 101 -9.34 14.98 9.53
N GLY A 102 -10.05 15.99 9.02
CA GLY A 102 -11.02 15.91 7.90
C GLY A 102 -10.72 14.85 6.82
N ALA A 103 -9.56 14.95 6.16
CA ALA A 103 -9.14 13.98 5.14
C ALA A 103 -8.91 12.56 5.70
N ALA A 104 -8.31 12.44 6.87
CA ALA A 104 -8.09 11.14 7.52
C ALA A 104 -9.38 10.50 8.03
N LYS A 105 -10.30 11.29 8.62
CA LYS A 105 -11.63 10.80 9.02
C LYS A 105 -12.41 10.31 7.80
N ALA A 106 -12.36 11.04 6.69
CA ALA A 106 -12.96 10.59 5.43
C ALA A 106 -12.33 9.28 4.93
N ALA A 107 -11.01 9.12 5.03
CA ALA A 107 -10.33 7.88 4.64
C ALA A 107 -10.74 6.70 5.52
N LEU A 108 -10.84 6.90 6.84
CA LEU A 108 -11.31 5.89 7.81
C LEU A 108 -12.76 5.48 7.54
N THR A 109 -13.67 6.45 7.37
CA THR A 109 -15.07 6.17 7.02
C THR A 109 -15.21 5.50 5.66
N GLY A 110 -14.38 5.89 4.68
CA GLY A 110 -14.31 5.22 3.38
C GLY A 110 -13.86 3.76 3.51
N GLN A 111 -12.82 3.51 4.30
CA GLN A 111 -12.31 2.16 4.55
C GLN A 111 -13.30 1.30 5.34
N ALA A 112 -14.10 1.89 6.23
CA ALA A 112 -15.14 1.19 6.99
C ALA A 112 -16.25 0.59 6.11
N LYS A 113 -16.38 1.03 4.86
CA LYS A 113 -17.28 0.40 3.88
C LYS A 113 -16.68 -0.84 3.23
N GLU A 114 -15.35 -0.92 3.17
CA GLU A 114 -14.60 -2.00 2.52
C GLU A 114 -14.07 -3.04 3.51
N SER A 115 -14.09 -2.72 4.80
CA SER A 115 -13.49 -3.51 5.88
C SER A 115 -14.26 -3.26 7.16
N LEU A 116 -14.30 -4.23 8.08
CA LEU A 116 -15.05 -4.15 9.34
C LEU A 116 -14.36 -3.19 10.34
N LEU A 117 -14.34 -1.89 10.03
CA LEU A 117 -13.80 -0.87 10.92
C LEU A 117 -14.86 -0.39 11.90
N ARG A 118 -14.58 -0.51 13.20
CA ARG A 118 -15.44 -0.01 14.27
C ARG A 118 -14.80 1.23 14.93
N PRO A 119 -15.51 2.37 15.02
CA PRO A 119 -15.00 3.52 15.77
C PRO A 119 -14.90 3.19 17.25
N ILE A 120 -13.90 3.76 17.93
CA ILE A 120 -13.81 3.78 19.39
C ILE A 120 -14.62 4.98 19.89
N ASP A 121 -15.58 4.72 20.77
CA ASP A 121 -16.46 5.73 21.36
C ASP A 121 -15.76 6.46 22.52
N LEU A 122 -14.75 7.26 22.17
CA LEU A 122 -14.04 8.15 23.08
C LEU A 122 -13.94 9.55 22.46
N PRO A 123 -13.88 10.61 23.28
CA PRO A 123 -13.72 11.98 22.78
C PRO A 123 -12.50 12.11 21.86
N GLN A 124 -12.63 12.93 20.81
CA GLN A 124 -11.56 13.22 19.84
C GLN A 124 -10.63 14.32 20.38
N ASP A 125 -10.01 14.06 21.54
CA ASP A 125 -9.07 14.94 22.23
C ASP A 125 -7.71 14.21 22.37
N PRO A 126 -6.57 14.82 21.99
CA PRO A 126 -5.25 14.19 22.13
C PRO A 126 -4.93 13.74 23.56
N LYS A 127 -5.52 14.39 24.58
CA LYS A 127 -5.36 14.01 25.99
C LYS A 127 -5.95 12.63 26.31
N GLN A 128 -6.85 12.12 25.47
CA GLN A 128 -7.49 10.81 25.64
C GLN A 128 -6.64 9.64 25.13
N ILE A 129 -5.44 9.89 24.58
CA ILE A 129 -4.62 8.84 23.96
C ILE A 129 -4.35 7.65 24.90
N VAL A 130 -4.17 7.88 26.19
CA VAL A 130 -3.95 6.80 27.18
C VAL A 130 -5.21 5.94 27.35
N ALA A 131 -6.40 6.56 27.39
CA ALA A 131 -7.67 5.84 27.46
C ALA A 131 -7.91 5.02 26.19
N VAL A 132 -7.64 5.60 25.01
CA VAL A 132 -7.73 4.94 23.71
C VAL A 132 -6.82 3.72 23.64
N VAL A 133 -5.55 3.86 24.05
CA VAL A 133 -4.59 2.75 24.08
C VAL A 133 -5.05 1.64 25.03
N LYS A 134 -5.59 1.97 26.21
CA LYS A 134 -6.13 0.98 27.15
C LYS A 134 -7.33 0.22 26.56
N THR A 135 -8.26 0.91 25.91
CA THR A 135 -9.41 0.30 25.23
C THR A 135 -8.94 -0.65 24.12
N ILE A 136 -8.02 -0.20 23.26
CA ILE A 136 -7.43 -1.03 22.20
C ILE A 136 -6.76 -2.27 22.81
N ALA A 137 -5.95 -2.10 23.86
CA ALA A 137 -5.25 -3.21 24.50
C ALA A 137 -6.22 -4.25 25.07
N GLY A 138 -7.34 -3.81 25.67
CA GLY A 138 -8.40 -4.67 26.18
C GLY A 138 -9.07 -5.49 25.08
N GLU A 139 -9.49 -4.84 24.00
CA GLU A 139 -10.17 -5.48 22.86
C GLU A 139 -9.27 -6.44 22.07
N LEU A 140 -7.97 -6.10 21.94
CA LEU A 140 -6.99 -7.00 21.34
C LEU A 140 -6.73 -8.22 22.23
N LYS A 141 -6.70 -8.04 23.56
CA LYS A 141 -6.46 -9.12 24.52
C LYS A 141 -7.66 -10.07 24.62
N SER A 142 -8.89 -9.56 24.51
CA SER A 142 -10.11 -10.39 24.48
C SER A 142 -10.33 -11.10 23.14
N GLY A 143 -9.58 -10.73 22.10
CA GLY A 143 -9.80 -11.21 20.73
C GLY A 143 -11.03 -10.59 20.06
N SER A 144 -11.64 -9.57 20.67
CA SER A 144 -12.79 -8.84 20.12
C SER A 144 -12.41 -7.99 18.91
N ALA A 145 -11.13 -7.62 18.79
CA ALA A 145 -10.55 -6.98 17.61
C ALA A 145 -9.23 -7.65 17.23
N SER A 146 -8.90 -7.68 15.93
CA SER A 146 -7.59 -8.16 15.45
C SER A 146 -6.53 -7.07 15.40
N SER A 147 -6.96 -5.82 15.20
CA SER A 147 -6.07 -4.70 14.97
C SER A 147 -6.74 -3.36 15.24
N ALA A 148 -5.94 -2.30 15.32
CA ALA A 148 -6.45 -0.94 15.46
C ALA A 148 -5.66 0.08 14.63
N ALA A 149 -6.29 1.21 14.32
CA ALA A 149 -5.67 2.38 13.71
C ALA A 149 -5.88 3.62 14.58
N ILE A 150 -4.80 4.33 14.90
CA ILE A 150 -4.82 5.57 15.66
C ILE A 150 -4.35 6.68 14.73
N VAL A 151 -5.20 7.66 14.48
CA VAL A 151 -4.88 8.82 13.66
C VAL A 151 -4.64 10.01 14.57
N VAL A 152 -3.45 10.59 14.49
CA VAL A 152 -3.00 11.65 15.40
C VAL A 152 -2.33 12.80 14.68
N GLN A 153 -2.17 13.94 15.34
CA GLN A 153 -1.31 15.02 14.85
C GLN A 153 0.17 14.67 14.96
N ASN A 154 0.57 14.04 16.06
CA ASN A 154 1.96 13.66 16.37
C ASN A 154 2.01 12.21 16.87
N ALA A 155 2.73 11.35 16.16
CA ALA A 155 2.80 9.92 16.46
C ALA A 155 3.66 9.60 17.69
N ALA A 156 4.59 10.48 18.10
CA ALA A 156 5.55 10.18 19.15
C ALA A 156 4.86 9.78 20.47
N VAL A 157 3.88 10.56 20.91
CA VAL A 157 3.16 10.31 22.16
C VAL A 157 2.33 9.02 22.08
N ALA A 158 1.61 8.83 20.97
CA ALA A 158 0.81 7.62 20.75
C ALA A 158 1.68 6.36 20.73
N MET A 159 2.85 6.42 20.07
CA MET A 159 3.81 5.31 20.00
C MET A 159 4.39 4.95 21.36
N VAL A 160 4.77 5.94 22.17
CA VAL A 160 5.30 5.72 23.52
C VAL A 160 4.27 5.01 24.39
N PHE A 161 3.02 5.48 24.41
CA PHE A 161 1.99 4.84 25.24
C PHE A 161 1.56 3.47 24.68
N ALA A 162 1.37 3.35 23.37
CA ALA A 162 0.91 2.11 22.74
C ALA A 162 1.90 0.96 22.98
N ASN A 163 3.20 1.17 22.77
CA ASN A 163 4.22 0.13 22.92
C ASN A 163 4.60 -0.15 24.38
N ARG A 164 4.01 0.55 25.36
CA ARG A 164 4.08 0.15 26.78
C ARG A 164 3.12 -0.98 27.12
N CYS A 165 2.13 -1.25 26.28
CA CYS A 165 1.20 -2.35 26.47
C CYS A 165 1.73 -3.61 25.77
N PRO A 166 1.97 -4.74 26.47
CA PRO A 166 2.53 -5.95 25.87
C PRO A 166 1.65 -6.59 24.77
N SER A 167 0.34 -6.32 24.78
CA SER A 167 -0.59 -6.79 23.75
C SER A 167 -0.55 -5.97 22.47
N ILE A 168 0.13 -4.81 22.47
CA ILE A 168 0.20 -3.89 21.34
C ILE A 168 1.59 -3.89 20.74
N ARG A 169 1.63 -3.98 19.41
CA ARG A 169 2.82 -3.74 18.58
C ARG A 169 2.45 -2.66 17.58
N ALA A 170 2.71 -1.42 17.99
CA ALA A 170 2.36 -0.23 17.22
C ALA A 170 3.49 0.11 16.25
N VAL A 171 3.12 0.55 15.05
CA VAL A 171 4.03 1.08 14.03
C VAL A 171 3.50 2.38 13.46
N VAL A 172 4.40 3.28 13.06
CA VAL A 172 4.02 4.55 12.41
C VAL A 172 3.93 4.36 10.90
N GLY A 173 2.79 4.72 10.31
CA GLY A 173 2.56 4.72 8.88
C GLY A 173 3.17 5.94 8.20
N THR A 174 4.49 5.93 7.99
CA THR A 174 5.20 6.98 7.23
C THR A 174 5.10 6.78 5.72
N CYS A 175 5.10 5.54 5.26
CA CYS A 175 4.85 5.12 3.89
C CYS A 175 4.26 3.70 3.87
N LEU A 176 3.83 3.23 2.69
CA LEU A 176 3.23 1.90 2.55
C LEU A 176 4.22 0.79 2.89
N GLU A 177 5.47 0.94 2.43
CA GLU A 177 6.54 -0.03 2.62
C GLU A 177 6.88 -0.22 4.10
N ALA A 178 6.93 0.88 4.87
CA ALA A 178 7.16 0.84 6.31
C ALA A 178 6.02 0.11 7.06
N VAL A 179 4.77 0.31 6.62
CA VAL A 179 3.62 -0.42 7.17
C VAL A 179 3.72 -1.91 6.88
N GLU A 180 4.05 -2.29 5.64
CA GLU A 180 4.23 -3.69 5.26
C GLU A 180 5.34 -4.37 6.05
N GLN A 181 6.50 -3.71 6.18
CA GLN A 181 7.62 -4.21 6.98
C GLN A 181 7.22 -4.36 8.45
N GLY A 182 6.51 -3.38 9.03
CA GLY A 182 6.00 -3.48 10.40
C GLY A 182 5.06 -4.67 10.59
N ILE A 183 4.19 -4.96 9.62
CA ILE A 183 3.32 -6.13 9.70
C ILE A 183 4.12 -7.43 9.58
N GLN A 184 5.05 -7.52 8.63
CA GLN A 184 5.80 -8.75 8.35
C GLN A 184 6.83 -9.08 9.43
N GLN A 185 7.53 -8.08 9.96
CA GLN A 185 8.66 -8.29 10.87
C GLN A 185 8.22 -8.41 12.32
N VAL A 186 7.23 -7.61 12.75
CA VAL A 186 6.81 -7.54 14.15
C VAL A 186 5.33 -7.85 14.34
N ALA A 187 4.64 -8.40 13.33
CA ALA A 187 3.21 -8.70 13.38
C ALA A 187 2.39 -7.52 13.92
N ALA A 188 2.70 -6.30 13.44
CA ALA A 188 2.11 -5.07 13.94
C ALA A 188 0.58 -5.14 13.93
N ASN A 189 -0.04 -4.91 15.08
CA ASN A 189 -1.49 -4.94 15.28
C ASN A 189 -2.08 -3.55 15.56
N VAL A 190 -1.24 -2.53 15.73
CA VAL A 190 -1.69 -1.13 15.79
C VAL A 190 -0.94 -0.29 14.76
N LEU A 191 -1.68 0.47 13.95
CA LEU A 191 -1.13 1.43 12.99
C LEU A 191 -1.36 2.85 13.48
N VAL A 192 -0.30 3.64 13.64
CA VAL A 192 -0.37 5.06 14.01
C VAL A 192 -0.12 5.91 12.76
N ILE A 193 -0.99 6.87 12.45
CA ILE A 193 -0.88 7.72 11.25
C ILE A 193 -0.89 9.19 11.66
N GLU A 194 0.13 9.93 11.23
CA GLU A 194 0.18 11.40 11.38
C GLU A 194 -0.62 12.07 10.27
N HIS A 195 -1.84 12.51 10.58
CA HIS A 195 -2.74 13.07 9.58
C HIS A 195 -2.28 14.41 8.96
N PRO A 196 -1.50 15.30 9.62
CA PRO A 196 -1.05 16.53 8.99
C PRO A 196 -0.10 16.30 7.80
N HIS A 197 0.53 15.12 7.74
CA HIS A 197 1.59 14.80 6.78
C HIS A 197 1.19 13.74 5.76
N LYS A 198 -0.11 13.41 5.66
CA LYS A 198 -0.63 12.36 4.79
C LYS A 198 -1.87 12.80 4.05
N ALA A 199 -1.85 12.64 2.73
CA ALA A 199 -3.02 12.89 1.90
C ALA A 199 -4.04 11.76 2.04
N PHE A 200 -5.32 12.06 1.80
CA PHE A 200 -6.42 11.08 1.82
C PHE A 200 -6.10 9.75 1.11
N PRO A 201 -5.59 9.75 -0.15
CA PRO A 201 -5.30 8.50 -0.84
C PRO A 201 -4.22 7.66 -0.15
N GLN A 202 -3.21 8.31 0.44
CA GLN A 202 -2.12 7.64 1.16
C GLN A 202 -2.64 6.94 2.41
N ILE A 203 -3.47 7.65 3.20
CA ILE A 203 -4.09 7.10 4.41
C ILE A 203 -4.96 5.89 4.04
N LYS A 204 -5.80 6.02 3.01
CA LYS A 204 -6.66 4.93 2.54
C LYS A 204 -5.85 3.70 2.10
N THR A 205 -4.79 3.89 1.31
CA THR A 205 -3.93 2.79 0.86
C THR A 205 -3.24 2.08 2.03
N MET A 206 -2.68 2.84 2.98
CA MET A 206 -2.04 2.26 4.18
C MET A 206 -3.05 1.49 5.04
N LEU A 207 -4.23 2.07 5.31
CA LEU A 207 -5.28 1.40 6.08
C LEU A 207 -5.78 0.13 5.39
N GLY A 208 -6.05 0.18 4.09
CA GLY A 208 -6.53 -0.98 3.34
C GLY A 208 -5.49 -2.11 3.30
N ARG A 209 -4.20 -1.78 3.18
CA ARG A 209 -3.13 -2.78 3.26
C ARG A 209 -3.02 -3.37 4.66
N PHE A 210 -3.04 -2.53 5.69
CA PHE A 210 -2.96 -2.96 7.08
C PHE A 210 -4.16 -3.83 7.51
N ALA A 211 -5.38 -3.47 7.09
CA ALA A 211 -6.60 -4.20 7.45
C ALA A 211 -6.61 -5.63 6.91
N ARG A 212 -6.10 -5.86 5.69
CA ARG A 212 -6.13 -7.17 5.01
C ARG A 212 -4.90 -8.05 5.28
N ALA A 213 -3.88 -7.52 5.94
CA ALA A 213 -2.63 -8.25 6.07
C ALA A 213 -2.73 -9.37 7.12
N LYS A 214 -2.16 -10.53 6.76
CA LYS A 214 -1.96 -11.64 7.70
C LYS A 214 -0.85 -11.24 8.69
N ARG A 215 -1.10 -11.47 9.98
CA ARG A 215 -0.16 -11.15 11.06
C ARG A 215 0.34 -12.46 11.64
N GLU A 216 1.59 -12.77 11.38
CA GLU A 216 2.28 -13.93 11.95
C GLU A 216 3.58 -13.43 12.56
N LEU A 217 3.83 -13.85 13.80
CA LEU A 217 5.05 -13.50 14.50
C LEU A 217 5.99 -14.71 14.42
N SER A 218 7.24 -14.49 14.00
CA SER A 218 8.23 -15.56 14.05
C SER A 218 8.51 -15.94 15.51
N PRO A 219 8.81 -17.23 15.79
CA PRO A 219 9.09 -17.68 17.15
C PRO A 219 10.30 -16.95 17.77
N ASP A 220 11.29 -16.59 16.96
CA ASP A 220 12.47 -15.85 17.41
C ASP A 220 12.11 -14.44 17.89
N VAL A 221 11.29 -13.71 17.12
CA VAL A 221 10.85 -12.36 17.52
C VAL A 221 9.92 -12.45 18.74
N GLN A 222 9.08 -13.47 18.83
CA GLN A 222 8.25 -13.71 20.01
C GLN A 222 9.09 -13.90 21.27
N ARG A 223 10.18 -14.68 21.17
CA ARG A 223 11.13 -14.88 22.27
C ARG A 223 11.82 -13.57 22.66
N GLN A 224 12.35 -12.83 21.70
CA GLN A 224 13.02 -11.53 21.95
C GLN A 224 12.08 -10.52 22.63
N LEU A 225 10.82 -10.45 22.20
CA LEU A 225 9.81 -9.58 22.83
C LEU A 225 9.49 -10.01 24.26
N ALA A 226 9.43 -11.32 24.53
CA ALA A 226 9.22 -11.84 25.87
C ALA A 226 10.40 -11.54 26.81
N GLU A 227 11.64 -11.63 26.30
CA GLU A 227 12.85 -11.26 27.05
C GLU A 227 12.84 -9.76 27.38
N LEU A 228 12.57 -8.88 26.40
CA LEU A 228 12.51 -7.43 26.61
C LEU A 228 11.40 -6.99 27.58
N ALA A 229 10.30 -7.74 27.66
CA ALA A 229 9.22 -7.45 28.59
C ALA A 229 9.63 -7.59 30.08
N THR A 230 10.76 -8.24 30.36
CA THR A 230 11.30 -8.40 31.72
C THR A 230 12.30 -7.31 32.12
N CYS A 231 12.74 -6.45 31.20
CA CYS A 231 13.78 -5.45 31.43
C CYS A 231 13.28 -4.14 32.08
N GLY A 232 12.15 -4.14 32.80
CA GLY A 232 11.48 -2.93 33.29
C GLY A 232 11.18 -2.92 34.78
#